data_AF-Q0ZRH6-F1
#
_entry.id   AF-Q0ZRH6-F1
#
_cell.length_a   1.000
_cell.length_b   1.000
_cell.length_c   1.000
_cell.angle_alpha   90.00
_cell.angle_beta   90.00
_cell.angle_gamma   90.00
#
_symmetry.space_group_name_H-M   'P 1'
#
loop_
_entity.id
_entity.type
_entity.pdbx_description
1 polymer ?
#
loop_
_entity_poly.entity_id
_entity_poly.type
_entity_poly.pdbx_seq_one_letter_code
_entity_poly.pdbx_strand_id
1 'polypeptide(L)' 'KRKRRILFTKAQTFILERRFTQQRYLSAPEREELARIANLTPAQVKIWFQNHRYKYRKQM' A
#
# COMPACT_ATOMS: atom_id res chain seq x y z
N LYS A 1 19.24 -3.23 14.85
CA LYS A 1 18.24 -4.34 14.78
C LYS A 1 17.40 -4.19 13.52
N ARG A 2 17.50 -5.12 12.55
CA ARG A 2 16.71 -5.08 11.30
C ARG A 2 15.24 -5.37 11.65
N LYS A 3 14.29 -4.49 11.32
CA LYS A 3 12.85 -4.74 11.57
C LYS A 3 12.46 -6.05 10.88
N ARG A 4 11.78 -6.95 11.59
CA ARG A 4 11.24 -8.20 11.01
C ARG A 4 10.37 -7.82 9.81
N ARG A 5 10.62 -8.47 8.68
CA ARG A 5 9.83 -8.30 7.46
C ARG A 5 8.48 -8.96 7.69
N ILE A 6 7.43 -8.16 7.72
CA ILE A 6 6.04 -8.64 7.80
C ILE A 6 5.51 -8.66 6.38
N LEU A 7 4.94 -9.79 5.97
CA LEU A 7 4.25 -9.93 4.69
C LEU A 7 2.77 -9.60 4.89
N PHE A 8 2.18 -8.91 3.91
CA PHE A 8 0.74 -8.67 3.89
C PHE A 8 0.01 -9.95 3.47
N THR A 9 -1.20 -10.13 4.00
CA THR A 9 -2.07 -11.23 3.58
C THR A 9 -2.54 -11.02 2.13
N LYS A 10 -3.07 -12.08 1.51
CA LYS A 10 -3.68 -11.98 0.17
C LYS A 10 -4.83 -10.96 0.14
N ALA A 11 -5.68 -10.95 1.16
CA ALA A 11 -6.80 -10.00 1.27
C ALA A 11 -6.30 -8.54 1.37
N GLN A 12 -5.28 -8.29 2.20
CA GLN A 12 -4.67 -6.96 2.32
C GLN A 12 -4.07 -6.50 0.99
N THR A 13 -3.34 -7.39 0.31
CA THR A 13 -2.72 -7.09 -0.97
C THR A 13 -3.77 -6.79 -2.04
N PHE A 14 -4.84 -7.58 -2.10
CA PHE A 14 -5.95 -7.37 -3.03
C PHE A 14 -6.62 -5.99 -2.84
N ILE A 15 -6.89 -5.58 -1.59
CA ILE A 15 -7.47 -4.26 -1.28
C ILE A 15 -6.54 -3.13 -1.75
N LEU A 16 -5.23 -3.25 -1.46
CA LEU A 16 -4.22 -2.26 -1.85
C LEU A 16 -4.10 -2.16 -3.39
N GLU A 17 -4.04 -3.29 -4.09
CA GLU A 17 -3.99 -3.36 -5.55
C GLU A 17 -5.23 -2.77 -6.19
N ARG A 18 -6.42 -3.14 -5.71
CA ARG A 18 -7.70 -2.59 -6.19
C ARG A 18 -7.75 -1.07 -6.04
N ARG A 19 -7.25 -0.52 -4.93
CA ARG A 19 -7.20 0.94 -4.75
C ARG A 19 -6.13 1.57 -5.65
N PHE A 20 -5.00 0.91 -5.85
CA PHE A 20 -3.90 1.40 -6.69
C PHE A 20 -4.27 1.53 -8.17
N THR A 21 -5.05 0.58 -8.71
CA THR A 21 -5.52 0.65 -10.11
C THR A 21 -6.45 1.84 -10.33
N GLN A 22 -7.26 2.19 -9.33
CA GLN A 22 -8.11 3.38 -9.37
C GLN A 22 -7.30 4.67 -9.20
N GLN A 23 -6.34 4.68 -8.27
CA GLN A 23 -5.62 5.88 -7.89
C GLN A 23 -4.19 5.55 -7.43
N ARG A 24 -3.21 5.96 -8.21
CA ARG A 24 -1.78 5.65 -7.96
C ARG A 24 -1.13 6.49 -6.84
N TYR A 25 -1.79 7.59 -6.43
CA TYR A 25 -1.30 8.54 -5.44
C TYR A 25 -2.41 8.87 -4.44
N LEU A 26 -2.17 8.63 -3.15
CA LEU A 26 -3.13 8.93 -2.09
C LEU A 26 -2.73 10.20 -1.34
N SER A 27 -3.72 11.02 -1.00
CA SER A 27 -3.61 12.07 0.01
C SER A 27 -3.52 11.48 1.43
N ALA A 28 -3.29 12.33 2.44
CA ALA A 28 -3.28 11.90 3.83
C ALA A 28 -4.60 11.25 4.30
N PRO A 29 -5.79 11.87 4.13
CA PRO A 29 -7.04 11.29 4.59
C PRO A 29 -7.39 9.98 3.87
N GLU A 30 -7.17 9.89 2.55
CA GLU A 30 -7.47 8.67 1.79
C GLU A 30 -6.59 7.49 2.22
N ARG A 31 -5.35 7.79 2.60
CA ARG A 31 -4.41 6.80 3.11
C ARG A 31 -4.79 6.32 4.51
N GLU A 32 -5.30 7.19 5.37
CA GLU A 32 -5.83 6.82 6.68
C GLU A 32 -7.04 5.91 6.57
N GLU A 33 -7.98 6.25 5.68
CA GLU A 33 -9.16 5.40 5.47
C GLU A 33 -8.80 4.04 4.88
N LEU A 34 -7.90 4.00 3.88
CA LEU A 34 -7.44 2.73 3.32
C LEU A 34 -6.70 1.88 4.36
N ALA A 35 -5.93 2.51 5.24
CA ALA A 35 -5.23 1.83 6.32
C ALA A 35 -6.23 1.17 7.29
N ARG A 36 -7.32 1.87 7.63
CA ARG A 36 -8.40 1.33 8.47
C ARG A 36 -9.08 0.13 7.81
N ILE A 37 -9.41 0.22 6.51
CA ILE A 37 -10.06 -0.86 5.75
C ILE A 37 -9.15 -2.08 5.61
N ALA A 38 -7.86 -1.88 5.32
CA ALA A 38 -6.90 -2.97 5.15
C ALA A 38 -6.34 -3.52 6.47
N ASN A 39 -6.74 -2.96 7.62
CA ASN A 39 -6.16 -3.24 8.93
C ASN A 39 -4.62 -3.12 8.91
N LEU A 40 -4.14 -1.98 8.41
CA LEU A 40 -2.73 -1.61 8.30
C LEU A 40 -2.52 -0.22 8.92
N THR A 41 -1.27 0.19 9.08
CA THR A 41 -0.94 1.57 9.45
C THR A 41 -0.84 2.47 8.21
N PRO A 42 -1.13 3.78 8.33
CA PRO A 42 -0.94 4.73 7.23
C PRO A 42 0.50 4.73 6.69
N ALA A 43 1.49 4.44 7.53
CA ALA A 43 2.88 4.31 7.13
C ALA A 43 3.12 3.07 6.24
N GLN A 44 2.55 1.92 6.58
CA GLN A 44 2.62 0.70 5.76
C GLN A 44 1.97 0.91 4.39
N VAL A 45 0.79 1.55 4.36
CA VAL A 45 0.11 1.91 3.11
C VAL A 45 0.98 2.84 2.26
N LYS A 46 1.57 3.89 2.87
CA LYS A 46 2.50 4.80 2.17
C LYS A 46 3.66 4.05 1.52
N ILE A 47 4.35 3.19 2.29
CA ILE A 47 5.52 2.43 1.81
C ILE A 47 5.10 1.48 0.69
N TRP A 48 3.95 0.81 0.82
CA TRP A 48 3.45 -0.08 -0.22
C TRP A 48 3.17 0.67 -1.52
N PHE A 49 2.47 1.82 -1.46
CA PHE A 49 2.19 2.65 -2.63
C PHE A 49 3.48 3.22 -3.27
N GLN A 50 4.49 3.55 -2.48
CA GLN A 50 5.80 3.95 -3.00
C GLN A 50 6.49 2.80 -3.75
N ASN A 51 6.56 1.62 -3.12
CA ASN A 51 7.19 0.43 -3.72
C ASN A 51 6.44 -0.03 -4.98
N HIS A 52 5.11 0.04 -4.96
CA HIS A 52 4.28 -0.39 -6.08
C HIS A 52 4.43 0.56 -7.28
N ARG A 53 4.50 1.89 -7.06
CA ARG A 53 4.83 2.86 -8.13
C ARG A 53 6.21 2.61 -8.72
N TYR A 54 7.22 2.33 -7.90
CA TYR A 54 8.57 2.02 -8.40
C TYR A 54 8.56 0.78 -9.29
N LYS A 55 7.87 -0.29 -8.86
CA LYS A 55 7.70 -1.51 -9.67
C LYS A 55 6.95 -1.24 -10.97
N TYR A 56 5.82 -0.53 -10.90
CA TYR A 56 5.02 -0.18 -12.06
C TYR A 56 5.83 0.61 -13.09
N ARG A 57 6.63 1.59 -12.65
CA ARG A 57 7.50 2.37 -13.54
C ARG A 57 8.68 1.56 -14.10
N LYS A 58 9.17 0.55 -13.37
CA LYS A 58 10.29 -0.30 -13.80
C LYS A 58 9.85 -1.42 -14.76
N GLN A 59 8.57 -1.78 -14.73
CA GLN A 59 7.97 -2.78 -15.62
C GLN A 59 7.37 -2.16 -16.90
N MET A 60 7.25 -0.83 -16.95
CA MET A 60 7.08 -0.05 -18.18
C MET A 60 8.46 0.27 -18.75
#